data_AF-A0A920NYV0-F1
#
_entry.id   AF-A0A920NYV0-F1
#
_cell.length_a   1.000
_cell.length_b   1.000
_cell.length_c   1.000
_cell.angle_alpha   90.00
_cell.angle_beta   90.00
_cell.angle_gamma   90.00
#
_symmetry.space_group_name_H-M   'P 1'
#
loop_
_entity.id
_entity.type
_entity.pdbx_description
1 polymer ?
#
loop_
_entity_poly.entity_id
_entity_poly.type
_entity_poly.pdbx_seq_one_letter_code
_entity_poly.pdbx_strand_id
1 'polypeptide(L)'
;MLQQKNSMEFHGLGVTEQEQGSKTVMLIADLAMITGNIGRKGVGVNPLRGQNNVQGAADMGCQPHQGAGYFEVSDKKNQNFYTEKYGVVHPTKAGLKIPQMFDAL
;
A
#
# COMPACT_ATOMS: atom_id res chain seq x y z
N MET A 1 -8.76 -30.73 -17.88
CA MET A 1 -8.29 -30.11 -16.63
C MET A 1 -9.46 -29.40 -15.98
N LEU A 2 -9.84 -29.75 -14.76
CA LEU A 2 -10.91 -29.05 -14.03
C LEU A 2 -10.33 -27.73 -13.48
N GLN A 3 -10.64 -26.60 -14.13
CA GLN A 3 -10.33 -25.28 -13.57
C GLN A 3 -11.30 -24.96 -12.43
N GLN A 4 -10.77 -24.42 -11.33
CA GLN A 4 -11.61 -23.95 -10.23
C GLN A 4 -12.35 -22.68 -10.62
N LYS A 5 -13.64 -22.60 -10.28
CA LYS A 5 -14.47 -21.40 -10.55
C LYS A 5 -14.10 -20.21 -9.66
N ASN A 6 -13.67 -20.48 -8.44
CA ASN A 6 -13.25 -19.48 -7.45
C ASN A 6 -11.91 -19.89 -6.85
N SER A 7 -10.98 -18.96 -6.76
CA SER A 7 -9.70 -19.14 -6.08
C SER A 7 -9.28 -17.85 -5.38
N MET A 8 -8.66 -17.98 -4.21
CA MET A 8 -8.10 -16.87 -3.43
C MET A 8 -6.60 -17.06 -3.31
N GLU A 9 -5.87 -15.96 -3.44
CA GLU A 9 -4.46 -15.89 -3.14
C GLU A 9 -4.25 -15.22 -1.78
N PHE A 10 -3.29 -15.74 -1.02
CA PHE A 10 -2.83 -15.17 0.24
C PHE A 10 -1.30 -15.18 0.24
N HIS A 11 -0.68 -14.02 0.46
CA HIS A 11 0.77 -13.92 0.62
C HIS A 11 1.15 -13.19 1.91
N GLY A 12 2.36 -13.46 2.38
CA GLY A 12 2.99 -12.75 3.49
C GLY A 12 4.41 -12.33 3.14
N LEU A 13 5.28 -12.31 4.16
CA LEU A 13 6.66 -11.81 4.03
C LEU A 13 7.54 -12.58 3.04
N GLY A 14 7.22 -13.87 2.79
CA GLY A 14 7.91 -14.68 1.78
C GLY A 14 7.83 -14.12 0.35
N VAL A 15 6.93 -13.16 0.11
CA VAL A 15 6.85 -12.41 -1.14
C VAL A 15 7.46 -11.01 -0.99
N THR A 16 7.10 -10.26 0.05
CA THR A 16 7.40 -8.83 0.14
C THR A 16 8.83 -8.51 0.57
N GLU A 17 9.48 -9.38 1.34
CA GLU A 17 10.85 -9.19 1.87
C GLU A 17 11.91 -9.81 0.94
N GLN A 18 11.74 -9.59 -0.36
CA GLN A 18 12.65 -10.03 -1.41
C GLN A 18 13.04 -8.83 -2.26
N GLU A 19 14.20 -8.89 -2.93
CA GLU A 19 14.69 -7.83 -3.82
C GLU A 19 13.63 -7.40 -4.85
N GLN A 20 12.83 -8.35 -5.33
CA GLN A 20 11.80 -8.14 -6.34
C GLN A 20 10.37 -8.18 -5.76
N GLY A 21 10.19 -7.95 -4.45
CA GLY A 21 8.91 -8.16 -3.78
C GLY A 21 7.73 -7.43 -4.44
N SER A 22 7.90 -6.15 -4.82
CA SER A 22 6.87 -5.40 -5.53
C SER A 22 6.52 -6.01 -6.90
N LYS A 23 7.51 -6.51 -7.64
CA LYS A 23 7.28 -7.18 -8.93
C LYS A 23 6.50 -8.47 -8.75
N THR A 24 6.85 -9.25 -7.74
CA THR A 24 6.15 -10.50 -7.42
C THR A 24 4.68 -10.24 -7.05
N VAL A 25 4.40 -9.20 -6.24
CA VAL A 25 3.01 -8.82 -5.91
C VAL A 25 2.24 -8.37 -7.16
N MET A 26 2.86 -7.62 -8.08
CA MET A 26 2.23 -7.25 -9.34
C MET A 26 1.89 -8.48 -10.19
N LEU A 27 2.80 -9.44 -10.31
CA LEU A 27 2.56 -10.69 -11.04
C LEU A 27 1.46 -11.55 -10.40
N ILE A 28 1.36 -11.57 -9.07
CA ILE A 28 0.25 -12.20 -8.36
C ILE A 28 -1.09 -11.54 -8.74
N ALA A 29 -1.13 -10.20 -8.77
CA ALA A 29 -2.31 -9.46 -9.19
C ALA A 29 -2.66 -9.74 -10.66
N ASP A 30 -1.66 -9.79 -11.55
CA ASP A 30 -1.85 -10.15 -12.96
C ASP A 30 -2.47 -11.53 -13.13
N LEU A 31 -2.00 -12.52 -12.36
CA LEU A 31 -2.57 -13.87 -12.36
C LEU A 31 -4.04 -13.86 -11.89
N ALA A 32 -4.34 -13.12 -10.84
CA ALA A 32 -5.71 -12.98 -10.35
C ALA A 32 -6.61 -12.27 -11.38
N MET A 33 -6.09 -11.28 -12.12
CA MET A 33 -6.81 -10.62 -13.21
C MET A 33 -7.07 -11.56 -14.39
N ILE A 34 -6.05 -12.26 -14.89
CA ILE A 34 -6.15 -13.17 -16.05
C ILE A 34 -7.07 -14.36 -15.76
N THR A 35 -7.01 -14.90 -14.55
CA THR A 35 -7.92 -15.98 -14.13
C THR A 35 -9.30 -15.47 -13.71
N GLY A 36 -9.51 -14.16 -13.75
CA GLY A 36 -10.74 -13.50 -13.37
C GLY A 36 -11.05 -13.64 -11.88
N ASN A 37 -10.11 -13.97 -11.00
CA ASN A 37 -10.32 -14.16 -9.56
C ASN A 37 -10.31 -12.83 -8.77
N ILE A 38 -11.07 -11.83 -9.22
CA ILE A 38 -11.21 -10.52 -8.59
C ILE A 38 -12.70 -10.10 -8.57
N GLY A 39 -13.10 -9.30 -7.57
CA GLY A 39 -14.37 -8.56 -7.58
C GLY A 39 -15.62 -9.38 -7.25
N ARG A 40 -15.49 -10.60 -6.71
CA ARG A 40 -16.62 -11.42 -6.24
C ARG A 40 -16.31 -12.12 -4.92
N LYS A 41 -17.33 -12.62 -4.24
CA LYS A 41 -17.17 -13.40 -3.00
C LYS A 41 -16.38 -14.69 -3.28
N GLY A 42 -15.38 -14.96 -2.42
CA GLY A 42 -14.58 -16.19 -2.48
C GLY A 42 -13.44 -16.16 -3.49
N VAL A 43 -13.05 -14.97 -3.98
CA VAL A 43 -11.84 -14.75 -4.78
C VAL A 43 -11.10 -13.49 -4.31
N GLY A 44 -9.85 -13.32 -4.70
CA GLY A 44 -9.08 -12.10 -4.45
C GLY A 44 -7.59 -12.35 -4.19
N VAL A 45 -6.86 -11.24 -4.07
CA VAL A 45 -5.44 -11.17 -3.70
C VAL A 45 -5.37 -10.59 -2.29
N ASN A 46 -4.86 -11.34 -1.32
CA ASN A 46 -5.02 -11.03 0.09
C ASN A 46 -3.65 -10.96 0.80
N PRO A 47 -3.03 -9.77 0.91
CA PRO A 47 -1.83 -9.60 1.71
C PRO A 47 -2.14 -9.82 3.20
N LEU A 48 -1.49 -10.80 3.81
CA LEU A 48 -1.57 -11.05 5.25
C LEU A 48 -0.72 -10.02 6.00
N ARG A 49 -1.40 -9.05 6.62
CA ARG A 49 -0.76 -8.01 7.44
C ARG A 49 -0.34 -8.59 8.80
N GLY A 50 0.85 -8.24 9.27
CA GLY A 50 1.44 -8.77 10.50
C GLY A 50 1.01 -8.03 11.78
N GLN A 51 1.55 -6.83 12.00
CA GLN A 51 1.32 -6.07 13.23
C GLN A 51 -0.13 -5.56 13.35
N ASN A 52 -0.64 -5.50 14.59
CA ASN A 52 -1.95 -4.91 14.84
C ASN A 52 -1.96 -3.46 14.35
N ASN A 53 -3.00 -3.09 13.63
CA ASN A 53 -3.19 -1.75 13.10
C ASN A 53 -2.12 -1.24 12.12
N VAL A 54 -1.28 -2.09 11.52
CA VAL A 54 -0.36 -1.67 10.44
C VAL A 54 -1.13 -1.09 9.25
N GLN A 55 -2.33 -1.61 8.99
CA GLN A 55 -3.25 -1.07 8.00
C GLN A 55 -3.72 0.33 8.40
N GLY A 56 -4.21 0.51 9.63
CA GLY A 56 -4.66 1.81 10.13
C GLY A 56 -3.54 2.85 10.19
N ALA A 57 -2.30 2.46 10.50
CA ALA A 57 -1.16 3.38 10.44
C ALA A 57 -0.91 3.89 9.01
N ALA A 58 -0.97 3.00 8.01
CA ALA A 58 -0.87 3.42 6.61
C ALA A 58 -2.05 4.32 6.20
N ASP A 59 -3.27 3.94 6.61
CA ASP A 59 -4.50 4.71 6.36
C ASP A 59 -4.41 6.12 6.97
N MET A 60 -3.73 6.28 8.11
CA MET A 60 -3.58 7.57 8.82
C MET A 60 -2.34 8.36 8.40
N GLY A 61 -1.66 7.96 7.31
CA GLY A 61 -0.56 8.74 6.75
C GLY A 61 0.77 8.58 7.50
N CYS A 62 1.00 7.47 8.20
CA CYS A 62 2.30 7.18 8.83
C CYS A 62 3.37 6.74 7.81
N GLN A 63 3.33 7.27 6.58
CA GLN A 63 4.31 7.07 5.52
C GLN A 63 4.79 8.43 5.02
N PRO A 64 6.08 8.60 4.68
CA PRO A 64 6.67 9.92 4.49
C PRO A 64 6.19 10.66 3.23
N HIS A 65 5.44 10.03 2.34
CA HIS A 65 4.99 10.59 1.06
C HIS A 65 3.48 10.85 0.99
N GLN A 66 2.70 10.47 2.01
CA GLN A 66 1.24 10.60 1.98
C GLN A 66 0.67 11.00 3.34
N GLY A 67 -0.44 11.74 3.32
CA GLY A 67 -1.25 12.01 4.50
C GLY A 67 -2.33 10.95 4.73
N ALA A 68 -3.16 11.17 5.76
CA ALA A 68 -4.28 10.31 6.10
C ALA A 68 -5.30 10.20 4.94
N GLY A 69 -5.64 8.97 4.54
CA GLY A 69 -6.49 8.67 3.39
C GLY A 69 -5.71 8.32 2.11
N TYR A 70 -4.40 8.03 2.21
CA TYR A 70 -3.51 7.76 1.06
C TYR A 70 -3.37 8.95 0.10
N PHE A 71 -3.49 10.17 0.62
CA PHE A 71 -3.39 11.39 -0.17
C PHE A 71 -1.94 11.83 -0.31
N GLU A 72 -1.42 11.83 -1.53
CA GLU A 72 -0.04 12.27 -1.83
C GLU A 72 0.19 13.70 -1.33
N VAL A 73 1.29 13.92 -0.60
CA VAL A 73 1.60 15.22 0.01
C VAL A 73 1.99 16.29 -1.01
N SER A 74 2.41 15.92 -2.22
CA SER A 74 2.76 16.89 -3.26
C SER A 74 1.54 17.46 -3.99
N ASP A 75 0.36 16.87 -3.84
CA ASP A 75 -0.85 17.34 -4.51
C ASP A 75 -1.43 18.59 -3.82
N LYS A 76 -1.58 19.67 -4.58
CA LYS A 76 -2.13 20.94 -4.12
C LYS A 76 -3.55 20.80 -3.56
N LYS A 77 -4.39 19.93 -4.12
CA LYS A 77 -5.75 19.69 -3.62
C LYS A 77 -5.71 19.10 -2.22
N ASN A 78 -4.82 18.12 -1.99
CA ASN A 78 -4.65 17.47 -0.70
C ASN A 78 -4.04 18.43 0.33
N GLN A 79 -3.07 19.25 -0.09
CA GLN A 79 -2.48 20.30 0.75
C GLN A 79 -3.52 21.33 1.21
N ASN A 80 -4.39 21.79 0.32
CA ASN A 80 -5.49 22.69 0.68
C ASN A 80 -6.44 22.02 1.67
N PHE A 81 -6.79 20.76 1.44
CA PHE A 81 -7.65 19.99 2.35
C PHE A 81 -7.05 19.92 3.77
N TYR A 82 -5.78 19.55 3.92
CA TYR A 82 -5.14 19.49 5.24
C TYR A 82 -4.94 20.87 5.87
N THR A 83 -4.52 21.86 5.09
CA THR A 83 -4.30 23.23 5.57
C THR A 83 -5.60 23.85 6.09
N GLU A 84 -6.73 23.61 5.42
CA GLU A 84 -8.05 24.05 5.89
C GLU A 84 -8.41 23.42 7.25
N LYS A 85 -8.14 22.12 7.43
CA LYS A 85 -8.49 21.38 8.66
C LYS A 85 -7.56 21.65 9.83
N TYR A 86 -6.27 21.82 9.57
CA TYR A 86 -5.25 21.96 10.60
C TYR A 86 -4.82 23.41 10.83
N GLY A 87 -5.20 24.35 9.95
CA GLY A 87 -4.88 25.77 10.08
C GLY A 87 -3.40 26.10 9.89
N VAL A 88 -2.60 25.19 9.32
CA VAL A 88 -1.16 25.34 9.10
C VAL A 88 -0.76 24.76 7.75
N VAL A 89 0.24 25.36 7.11
CA VAL A 89 0.83 24.83 5.88
C VAL A 89 1.77 23.66 6.20
N HIS A 90 1.79 22.65 5.33
CA HIS A 90 2.59 21.44 5.53
C HIS A 90 3.69 21.30 4.47
N PRO A 91 4.77 20.55 4.74
CA PRO A 91 5.75 20.20 3.72
C PRO A 91 5.12 19.47 2.54
N THR A 92 5.54 19.81 1.32
CA THR A 92 5.05 19.22 0.07
C THR A 92 6.00 18.17 -0.53
N LYS A 93 7.21 18.07 0.03
CA LYS A 93 8.21 17.08 -0.36
C LYS A 93 8.10 15.87 0.55
N ALA A 94 8.17 14.67 -0.03
CA ALA A 94 8.24 13.45 0.74
C ALA A 94 9.43 13.46 1.72
N GLY A 95 9.17 12.99 2.94
CA GLY A 95 10.19 12.78 3.96
C GLY A 95 11.11 11.59 3.66
N LEU A 96 12.02 11.32 4.59
CA LEU A 96 12.93 10.18 4.50
C LEU A 96 12.24 8.87 4.93
N LYS A 97 12.65 7.76 4.32
CA LYS A 97 12.38 6.40 4.80
C LYS A 97 13.42 6.02 5.87
N ILE A 98 13.10 5.02 6.70
CA ILE A 98 13.97 4.58 7.80
C ILE A 98 15.44 4.33 7.36
N PRO A 99 15.73 3.57 6.28
CA PRO A 99 17.12 3.39 5.85
C PRO A 99 17.82 4.71 5.48
N GLN A 100 17.11 5.61 4.79
CA GLN A 100 17.64 6.91 4.39
C GLN A 100 17.91 7.84 5.59
N MET A 101 17.20 7.64 6.71
CA MET A 101 17.49 8.36 7.95
C MET A 101 18.82 7.89 8.55
N PHE A 102 19.08 6.58 8.56
CA PHE A 102 20.36 6.03 9.01
C PHE A 102 21.52 6.44 8.11
N ASP A 103 21.33 6.49 6.80
CA ASP A 103 22.35 6.94 5.84
C ASP A 103 22.68 8.45 5.95
N ALA A 104 21.80 9.24 6.56
CA ALA A 104 21.94 10.69 6.71
C ALA A 104 22.57 11.13 8.04
N LEU A 105 22.84 10.18 8.95
CA LEU A 105 23.61 10.40 10.19
C LEU A 105 25.10 10.48 9.89
#